data_AF-A0A3D9ZDX5-F1
#
_entry.id   AF-A0A3D9ZDX5-F1
#
_cell.length_a   1.000
_cell.length_b   1.000
_cell.length_c   1.000
_cell.angle_alpha   90.00
_cell.angle_beta   90.00
_cell.angle_gamma   90.00
#
_symmetry.space_group_name_H-M   'P 1'
#
loop_
_entity.id
_entity.type
_entity.pdbx_description
1 polymer ?
#
loop_
_entity_poly.entity_id
_entity_poly.type
_entity_poly.pdbx_seq_one_letter_code
_entity_poly.pdbx_strand_id
1 'polypeptide(L)' 'MANAYDVIVIGGGPGGYVAAIRAAQLGLKTAVVEREHLGG' A
#
# COMPACT_ATOMS: atom_id res chain seq x y z
N MET A 1 -0.81 4.42 -20.03
CA MET A 1 0.56 4.43 -19.47
C MET A 1 0.53 3.82 -18.08
N ALA A 2 1.54 3.05 -17.71
CA ALA A 2 1.65 2.52 -16.34
C ALA A 2 2.10 3.64 -15.39
N ASN A 3 1.47 3.74 -14.23
CA ASN A 3 1.90 4.65 -13.17
C ASN A 3 3.10 4.02 -12.45
N ALA A 4 4.23 4.73 -12.40
CA ALA A 4 5.36 4.32 -11.56
C ALA A 4 5.00 4.54 -10.08
N TYR A 5 5.35 3.58 -9.23
CA TYR A 5 5.23 3.62 -7.77
C TYR A 5 6.57 3.20 -7.16
N ASP A 6 6.93 3.77 -6.03
CA ASP A 6 8.14 3.39 -5.30
C ASP A 6 7.90 2.13 -4.46
N VAL A 7 6.67 1.97 -3.97
CA VAL A 7 6.24 0.82 -3.16
C VAL A 7 4.85 0.36 -3.58
N ILE A 8 4.68 -0.95 -3.76
CA ILE A 8 3.37 -1.59 -3.94
C ILE A 8 3.21 -2.62 -2.84
N VAL A 9 2.17 -2.47 -2.00
CA VAL A 9 1.81 -3.42 -0.95
C VAL A 9 0.66 -4.29 -1.44
N ILE A 10 0.82 -5.60 -1.39
CA ILE A 10 -0.21 -6.59 -1.72
C ILE A 10 -0.79 -7.15 -0.42
N GLY A 11 -2.07 -6.91 -0.18
CA GLY A 11 -2.78 -7.19 1.07
C GLY A 11 -3.02 -5.92 1.89
N GLY A 12 -4.27 -5.67 2.24
CA GLY A 12 -4.78 -4.53 2.99
C GLY A 12 -5.14 -4.83 4.45
N GLY A 13 -4.68 -5.96 4.99
CA GLY A 13 -4.82 -6.31 6.40
C GLY A 13 -4.02 -5.40 7.36
N PRO A 14 -4.03 -5.67 8.68
CA PRO A 14 -3.43 -4.78 9.68
C PRO A 14 -1.93 -4.55 9.47
N GLY A 15 -1.20 -5.54 8.96
CA GLY A 15 0.20 -5.34 8.58
C GLY A 15 0.37 -4.56 7.27
N GLY A 16 -0.49 -4.82 6.29
CA GLY A 16 -0.38 -4.28 4.95
C GLY A 16 -0.70 -2.78 4.87
N TYR A 17 -1.85 -2.35 5.40
CA TYR A 17 -2.18 -0.93 5.38
C TYR A 17 -1.24 -0.11 6.26
N VAL A 18 -0.76 -0.66 7.40
CA VAL A 18 0.19 0.06 8.27
C VAL A 18 1.53 0.26 7.57
N ALA A 19 2.03 -0.77 6.88
CA ALA A 19 3.24 -0.65 6.07
C ALA A 19 3.08 0.40 4.97
N ALA A 20 1.94 0.42 4.28
CA ALA A 20 1.65 1.38 3.23
C ALA A 20 1.54 2.83 3.75
N ILE A 21 0.86 3.03 4.89
CA ILE A 21 0.80 4.33 5.57
C ILE A 21 2.19 4.80 5.93
N ARG A 22 3.03 3.92 6.49
CA ARG A 22 4.39 4.29 6.87
C ARG A 22 5.25 4.63 5.65
N ALA A 23 5.13 3.90 4.56
CA ALA A 23 5.83 4.20 3.30
C ALA A 23 5.42 5.58 2.75
N ALA A 24 4.11 5.87 2.74
CA ALA A 24 3.61 7.18 2.32
C ALA A 24 4.11 8.33 3.22
N GLN A 25 4.17 8.13 4.54
CA GLN A 25 4.72 9.12 5.48
C GLN A 25 6.22 9.38 5.26
N LEU A 26 6.96 8.42 4.71
CA LEU A 26 8.36 8.58 4.33
C LEU A 26 8.53 9.27 2.96
N GLY A 27 7.45 9.68 2.32
CA GLY A 27 7.45 10.37 1.02
C GLY A 27 7.47 9.45 -0.20
N LEU A 28 7.31 8.14 -0.01
CA LEU A 28 7.27 7.17 -1.10
C LEU A 28 5.90 7.16 -1.76
N LYS A 29 5.87 7.21 -3.10
CA LYS A 29 4.63 7.04 -3.87
C LYS A 29 4.17 5.60 -3.75
N THR A 30 3.19 5.37 -2.88
CA THR A 30 2.78 4.04 -2.43
C THR A 30 1.42 3.65 -3.01
N ALA A 31 1.28 2.39 -3.45
CA ALA A 31 0.00 1.78 -3.79
C ALA A 31 -0.30 0.60 -2.86
N VAL A 32 -1.59 0.38 -2.56
CA VAL A 32 -2.08 -0.81 -1.86
C VAL A 32 -3.03 -1.54 -2.80
N VAL A 33 -2.87 -2.86 -2.90
CA VAL A 33 -3.76 -3.74 -3.66
C VAL A 33 -4.36 -4.75 -2.69
N GLU A 34 -5.68 -4.67 -2.51
CA GLU A 34 -6.48 -5.62 -1.75
C GLU A 34 -7.58 -6.17 -2.65
N ARG A 35 -7.84 -7.48 -2.56
CA ARG A 35 -8.87 -8.17 -3.32
C ARG A 35 -10.24 -8.04 -2.65
N GLU A 36 -10.29 -8.09 -1.33
CA GLU A 36 -11.50 -8.07 -0.52
C GLU A 36 -11.67 -6.74 0.21
N HIS A 37 -11.56 -6.74 1.54
CA HIS A 37 -11.82 -5.58 2.39
C HIS A 37 -10.55 -5.07 3.06
N LEU A 38 -10.44 -3.75 3.21
CA LEU A 38 -9.39 -3.15 4.03
C LEU A 38 -9.59 -3.55 5.50
N GLY A 39 -8.48 -3.88 6.16
CA GLY A 39 -8.49 -4.46 7.51
C GLY A 39 -8.30 -5.97 7.53
N GLY A 40 -8.40 -6.63 6.36
CA GLY A 40 -8.38 -8.08 6.24
C GLY A 40 -9.78 -8.66 6.37
#